data_AF-A0A7V0JIC5-F1
#
_entry.id   AF-A0A7V0JIC5-F1
#
_cell.length_a   1.000
_cell.length_b   1.000
_cell.length_c   1.000
_cell.angle_alpha   90.00
_cell.angle_beta   90.00
_cell.angle_gamma   90.00
#
_symmetry.space_group_name_H-M   'P 1'
#
loop_
_entity.id
_entity.type
_entity.pdbx_description
1 polymer ?
#
loop_
_entity_poly.entity_id
_entity_poly.type
_entity_poly.pdbx_seq_one_letter_code
_entity_poly.pdbx_strand_id
1 'polypeptide(L)'
;ELLGRQEVQNLLDNLSKSYPKVVEELVPNLLSLGVVQKVLQNLLQERISIRDMLTIVETLADYAPLTKDPELLTEYVRHKLSRAIISPYIGEDGVLKLITMSQDVEDILLKAVQNTEHGSYLSIDPKIADPIISSIKKESEKAMAKNIQPILLTSPLIRRHLKKMVDLFVPSLIVLSQNELLSDMRFKSIGEVSLSHAG
;
A
#
# COMPACT_ATOMS: atom_id res chain seq x y z
N GLU A 1 -3.07 1.01 -18.62
CA GLU A 1 -3.29 2.46 -18.81
C GLU A 1 -4.78 2.77 -18.65
N LEU A 2 -5.19 3.53 -17.63
CA LEU A 2 -6.58 4.01 -17.51
C LEU A 2 -6.74 5.36 -16.76
N LEU A 3 -5.68 6.00 -16.27
CA LEU A 3 -5.78 7.31 -15.59
C LEU A 3 -4.69 8.27 -16.11
N GLY A 4 -5.04 9.06 -17.11
CA GLY A 4 -4.20 10.11 -17.69
C GLY A 4 -4.36 11.45 -16.97
N ARG A 5 -3.68 12.48 -17.49
CA ARG A 5 -3.73 13.84 -16.92
C ARG A 5 -5.13 14.45 -17.01
N GLN A 6 -5.83 14.23 -18.12
CA GLN A 6 -7.16 14.78 -18.34
C GLN A 6 -8.19 14.17 -17.38
N GLU A 7 -8.10 12.86 -17.14
CA GLU A 7 -8.99 12.18 -16.20
C GLU A 7 -8.77 12.68 -14.77
N VAL A 8 -7.52 12.91 -14.37
CA VAL A 8 -7.18 13.48 -13.06
C VAL A 8 -7.70 14.91 -12.95
N GLN A 9 -7.52 15.73 -13.99
CA GLN A 9 -8.07 17.09 -14.02
C GLN A 9 -9.60 17.07 -13.85
N ASN A 10 -10.29 16.20 -14.58
CA ASN A 10 -11.74 16.06 -14.46
C ASN A 10 -12.19 15.63 -13.05
N LEU A 11 -11.42 14.77 -12.36
CA LEU A 11 -11.70 14.39 -10.97
C LEU A 11 -11.55 15.59 -10.03
N LEU A 12 -10.49 16.37 -10.19
CA LEU A 12 -10.24 17.59 -9.40
C LEU A 12 -11.28 18.67 -9.67
N ASP A 13 -11.66 18.88 -10.94
CA ASP A 13 -12.68 19.86 -11.34
C ASP A 13 -14.04 19.51 -10.73
N ASN A 14 -14.39 18.21 -10.71
CA ASN A 14 -15.62 17.75 -10.07
C ASN A 14 -15.59 17.94 -8.56
N LEU A 15 -14.46 17.69 -7.89
CA LEU A 15 -14.30 17.96 -6.47
C LEU A 15 -14.39 19.46 -6.16
N SER A 16 -13.80 20.31 -7.01
CA SER A 16 -13.75 21.77 -6.87
C SER A 16 -15.14 22.41 -6.89
N LYS A 17 -16.14 21.79 -7.52
CA LYS A 17 -17.55 22.25 -7.46
C LYS A 17 -18.10 22.32 -6.04
N SER A 18 -17.60 21.47 -5.14
CA SER A 18 -18.04 21.41 -3.73
C SER A 18 -16.97 21.92 -2.76
N TYR A 19 -15.69 21.66 -3.05
CA TYR A 19 -14.55 21.96 -2.18
C TYR A 19 -13.45 22.72 -2.94
N PRO A 20 -13.75 23.92 -3.47
CA PRO A 20 -12.81 24.64 -4.36
C PRO A 20 -11.49 24.97 -3.66
N LYS A 21 -11.54 25.42 -2.40
CA LYS A 21 -10.36 25.83 -1.64
C LYS A 21 -9.33 24.71 -1.49
N VAL A 22 -9.78 23.49 -1.21
CA VAL A 22 -8.90 22.33 -1.00
C VAL A 22 -8.18 21.94 -2.30
N VAL A 23 -8.86 22.05 -3.44
CA VAL A 23 -8.27 21.78 -4.76
C VAL A 23 -7.30 22.89 -5.18
N GLU A 24 -7.69 24.15 -5.02
CA GLU A 24 -6.86 25.33 -5.33
C GLU A 24 -5.58 25.37 -4.50
N GLU A 25 -5.66 25.01 -3.21
CA GLU A 25 -4.50 24.90 -2.34
C GLU A 25 -3.55 23.80 -2.81
N LEU A 26 -4.07 22.66 -3.26
CA LEU A 26 -3.23 21.55 -3.68
C LEU A 26 -2.56 21.77 -5.03
N VAL A 27 -3.34 22.03 -6.09
CA VAL A 27 -2.84 22.08 -7.48
C VAL A 27 -3.13 23.45 -8.10
N PRO A 28 -2.14 24.11 -8.72
CA PRO A 28 -0.75 23.69 -8.94
C PRO A 28 0.21 24.07 -7.79
N ASN A 29 -0.30 24.57 -6.67
CA ASN A 29 0.48 25.28 -5.66
C ASN A 29 1.38 24.35 -4.82
N LEU A 30 0.78 23.41 -4.08
CA LEU A 30 1.54 22.47 -3.26
C LEU A 30 2.12 21.33 -4.08
N LEU A 31 1.39 20.80 -5.06
CA LEU A 31 1.81 19.69 -5.91
C LEU A 31 1.49 19.98 -7.38
N SER A 32 2.30 19.41 -8.28
CA SER A 32 1.95 19.36 -9.69
C SER A 32 0.84 18.32 -9.95
N LEU A 33 0.06 18.53 -11.01
CA LEU A 33 -0.94 17.55 -11.47
C LEU A 33 -0.33 16.16 -11.70
N GLY A 34 0.93 16.10 -12.14
CA GLY A 34 1.65 14.85 -12.36
C GLY A 34 1.91 14.04 -11.08
N VAL A 35 2.17 14.71 -9.95
CA VAL A 35 2.33 14.03 -8.65
C VAL A 35 1.00 13.45 -8.20
N VAL A 36 -0.09 14.23 -8.29
CA VAL A 36 -1.44 13.76 -7.94
C VAL A 36 -1.83 12.58 -8.83
N GLN A 37 -1.60 12.67 -10.13
CA GLN A 37 -1.82 11.56 -11.07
C GLN A 37 -1.07 10.30 -10.62
N LYS A 38 0.21 10.42 -10.26
CA LYS A 38 1.02 9.27 -9.88
C LYS A 38 0.51 8.61 -8.59
N VAL A 39 0.10 9.40 -7.59
CA VAL A 39 -0.51 8.88 -6.36
C VAL A 39 -1.80 8.12 -6.67
N LEU A 40 -2.71 8.70 -7.46
CA LEU A 40 -3.97 8.04 -7.84
C LEU A 40 -3.73 6.75 -8.63
N GLN A 41 -2.74 6.74 -9.53
CA GLN A 41 -2.33 5.53 -10.24
C GLN A 41 -1.80 4.45 -9.29
N ASN A 42 -0.96 4.82 -8.33
CA ASN A 42 -0.41 3.88 -7.35
C ASN A 42 -1.53 3.25 -6.49
N LEU A 43 -2.50 4.05 -6.03
CA LEU A 43 -3.68 3.54 -5.32
C LEU A 43 -4.47 2.54 -6.17
N LEU A 44 -4.74 2.88 -7.44
CA LEU A 44 -5.47 2.01 -8.36
C LEU A 44 -4.71 0.71 -8.69
N GLN A 45 -3.37 0.77 -8.81
CA GLN A 45 -2.52 -0.41 -9.00
C GLN A 45 -2.68 -1.40 -7.84
N GLU A 46 -2.85 -0.89 -6.62
CA GLU A 46 -3.13 -1.70 -5.43
C GLU A 46 -4.63 -1.95 -5.19
N ARG A 47 -5.47 -1.67 -6.20
CA ARG A 47 -6.94 -1.84 -6.19
C ARG A 47 -7.65 -1.04 -5.10
N ILE A 48 -7.07 0.08 -4.68
CA ILE A 48 -7.68 1.01 -3.72
C ILE A 48 -8.59 1.98 -4.45
N SER A 49 -9.80 2.15 -3.92
CA SER A 49 -10.78 3.07 -4.48
C SER A 49 -10.31 4.52 -4.35
N ILE A 50 -10.38 5.27 -5.44
CA ILE A 50 -10.13 6.71 -5.47
C ILE A 50 -11.44 7.53 -5.43
N ARG A 51 -12.55 6.92 -4.99
CA ARG A 51 -13.85 7.61 -4.92
C ARG A 51 -13.88 8.69 -3.85
N ASP A 52 -13.19 8.47 -2.74
CA ASP A 52 -13.04 9.46 -1.67
C ASP A 52 -11.93 10.45 -2.03
N MET A 53 -12.18 11.25 -3.07
CA MET A 53 -11.25 12.26 -3.55
C MET A 53 -10.97 13.35 -2.52
N LEU A 54 -11.92 13.64 -1.64
CA LEU A 54 -11.74 14.65 -0.60
C LEU A 54 -10.63 14.22 0.38
N THR A 55 -10.76 13.01 0.97
CA THR A 55 -9.74 12.47 1.88
C THR A 55 -8.37 12.39 1.20
N ILE A 56 -8.33 11.98 -0.08
CA ILE A 56 -7.07 11.92 -0.85
C ILE A 56 -6.45 13.32 -0.98
N VAL A 57 -7.19 14.32 -1.44
CA VAL A 57 -6.65 15.67 -1.70
C VAL A 57 -6.26 16.38 -0.40
N GLU A 58 -7.06 16.27 0.67
CA GLU A 58 -6.71 16.83 1.99
C GLU A 58 -5.43 16.19 2.53
N THR A 59 -5.30 14.87 2.43
CA THR A 59 -4.08 14.17 2.87
C THR A 59 -2.88 14.60 2.04
N LEU A 60 -3.04 14.78 0.74
CA LEU A 60 -1.95 15.29 -0.10
C LEU A 60 -1.56 16.72 0.29
N ALA A 61 -2.51 17.59 0.61
CA ALA A 61 -2.24 18.96 1.04
C ALA A 61 -1.48 18.98 2.39
N ASP A 62 -1.90 18.17 3.37
CA ASP A 62 -1.27 18.06 4.68
C ASP A 62 0.20 17.62 4.61
N TYR A 63 0.51 16.67 3.73
CA TYR A 63 1.84 16.05 3.65
C TYR A 63 2.73 16.60 2.52
N ALA A 64 2.18 17.39 1.59
CA ALA A 64 2.97 18.03 0.54
C ALA A 64 4.10 18.94 1.06
N PRO A 65 3.97 19.67 2.20
CA PRO A 65 5.09 20.43 2.76
C PRO A 65 6.25 19.55 3.22
N LEU A 66 5.98 18.29 3.59
CA LEU A 66 6.99 17.35 4.08
C LEU A 66 7.70 16.60 2.94
N THR A 67 6.97 16.29 1.86
CA THR A 67 7.52 15.54 0.73
C THR A 67 6.76 15.80 -0.57
N LYS A 68 7.48 15.70 -1.69
CA LYS A 68 6.90 15.69 -3.05
C LYS A 68 6.99 14.30 -3.71
N ASP A 69 7.51 13.30 -2.98
CA ASP A 69 7.64 11.93 -3.47
C ASP A 69 6.25 11.28 -3.56
N PRO A 70 5.74 10.95 -4.76
CA PRO A 70 4.43 10.33 -4.92
C PRO A 70 4.36 8.95 -4.24
N GLU A 71 5.48 8.23 -4.11
CA GLU A 71 5.50 6.92 -3.46
C GLU A 71 5.27 7.06 -1.95
N LEU A 72 5.84 8.08 -1.31
CA LEU A 72 5.62 8.35 0.11
C LEU A 72 4.24 8.98 0.36
N LEU A 73 3.80 9.90 -0.50
CA LEU A 73 2.45 10.47 -0.44
C LEU A 73 1.36 9.39 -0.58
N THR A 74 1.60 8.37 -1.41
CA THR A 74 0.70 7.21 -1.52
C THR A 74 0.53 6.51 -0.17
N GLU A 75 1.61 6.30 0.60
CA GLU A 75 1.53 5.66 1.92
C GLU A 75 0.70 6.48 2.92
N TYR A 76 0.83 7.81 2.92
CA TYR A 76 0.02 8.68 3.78
C TYR A 76 -1.46 8.61 3.42
N VAL A 77 -1.78 8.65 2.12
CA VAL A 77 -3.15 8.52 1.64
C VAL A 77 -3.74 7.15 2.01
N ARG A 78 -2.97 6.07 1.83
CA ARG A 78 -3.37 4.73 2.25
C ARG A 78 -3.70 4.65 3.74
N HIS A 79 -2.85 5.23 4.59
CA HIS A 79 -3.08 5.29 6.02
C HIS A 79 -4.41 6.01 6.34
N LYS A 80 -4.74 7.09 5.64
CA LYS A 80 -6.02 7.79 5.83
C LYS A 80 -7.23 7.00 5.29
N LEU A 81 -7.00 6.17 4.27
CA LEU A 81 -8.00 5.28 3.69
C LEU A 81 -8.07 3.88 4.33
N SER A 82 -7.33 3.62 5.42
CA SER A 82 -7.21 2.29 6.05
C SER A 82 -8.55 1.57 6.23
N ARG A 83 -9.57 2.26 6.74
CA ARG A 83 -10.90 1.67 6.95
C ARG A 83 -11.50 1.19 5.63
N ALA A 84 -11.41 1.97 4.56
CA ALA A 84 -11.93 1.58 3.25
C ALA A 84 -11.14 0.43 2.63
N ILE A 85 -9.83 0.38 2.87
CA ILE A 85 -8.95 -0.70 2.41
C ILE A 85 -9.33 -2.02 3.10
N ILE A 86 -9.53 -2.03 4.42
CA ILE A 86 -9.64 -3.28 5.17
C ILE A 86 -11.07 -3.79 5.33
N SER A 87 -12.08 -2.91 5.35
CA SER A 87 -13.47 -3.29 5.64
C SER A 87 -14.02 -4.42 4.75
N PRO A 88 -13.72 -4.48 3.44
CA PRO A 88 -14.17 -5.58 2.59
C PRO A 88 -13.63 -6.97 2.97
N TYR A 89 -12.58 -7.02 3.81
CA TYR A 89 -11.87 -8.24 4.17
C TYR A 89 -12.06 -8.67 5.62
N ILE A 90 -12.82 -7.89 6.40
CA ILE A 90 -13.20 -8.27 7.76
C ILE A 90 -14.26 -9.37 7.67
N GLY A 91 -14.03 -10.49 8.34
CA GLY A 91 -14.98 -11.59 8.39
C GLY A 91 -16.26 -11.22 9.13
N GLU A 92 -17.31 -12.04 8.97
CA GLU A 92 -18.58 -11.88 9.73
C GLU A 92 -18.37 -11.95 11.26
N ASP A 93 -17.30 -12.60 11.70
CA ASP A 93 -16.85 -12.67 13.10
C ASP A 93 -16.17 -11.38 13.60
N GLY A 94 -16.03 -10.36 12.73
CA GLY A 94 -15.34 -9.12 13.01
C GLY A 94 -13.83 -9.29 13.15
N VAL A 95 -13.25 -10.34 12.54
CA VAL A 95 -11.82 -10.63 12.60
C VAL A 95 -11.20 -10.54 11.21
N LEU A 96 -10.12 -9.76 11.09
CA LEU A 96 -9.28 -9.75 9.89
C LEU A 96 -8.32 -10.94 9.93
N LYS A 97 -8.43 -11.86 8.97
CA LYS A 97 -7.50 -12.99 8.83
C LYS A 97 -6.35 -12.56 7.92
N LEU A 98 -5.11 -12.66 8.42
CA LEU A 98 -3.92 -12.18 7.72
C LEU A 98 -2.72 -13.13 7.91
N ILE A 99 -1.75 -13.02 7.03
CA ILE A 99 -0.45 -13.67 7.10
C ILE A 99 0.51 -12.68 7.75
N THR A 100 1.29 -13.13 8.72
CA THR A 100 2.33 -12.33 9.39
C THR A 100 3.70 -12.61 8.81
N MET A 101 4.66 -11.75 9.13
CA MET A 101 6.07 -11.94 8.79
C MET A 101 6.87 -12.16 10.07
N SER A 102 7.79 -13.11 10.02
CA SER A 102 8.76 -13.31 11.09
C SER A 102 9.74 -12.14 11.17
N GLN A 103 10.22 -11.85 12.39
CA GLN A 103 11.06 -10.68 12.65
C GLN A 103 12.38 -10.70 11.86
N ASP A 104 12.98 -11.87 11.67
CA ASP A 104 14.21 -12.05 10.89
C ASP A 104 14.01 -11.68 9.42
N VAL A 105 12.86 -12.04 8.83
CA VAL A 105 12.52 -11.64 7.46
C VAL A 105 12.31 -10.13 7.36
N GLU A 106 11.59 -9.52 8.32
CA GLU A 106 11.42 -8.06 8.35
C GLU A 106 12.77 -7.33 8.45
N ASP A 107 13.65 -7.78 9.34
CA ASP A 107 14.97 -7.16 9.54
C ASP A 107 15.85 -7.25 8.28
N ILE A 108 15.78 -8.38 7.57
CA ILE A 108 16.48 -8.58 6.28
C ILE A 108 15.96 -7.59 5.25
N LEU A 109 14.63 -7.50 5.07
CA LEU A 109 14.02 -6.60 4.10
C LEU A 109 14.28 -5.14 4.43
N LEU A 110 14.23 -4.77 5.71
CA LEU A 110 14.49 -3.42 6.18
C LEU A 110 15.93 -2.99 5.88
N LYS A 111 16.92 -3.86 6.14
CA LYS A 111 18.33 -3.59 5.80
C LYS A 111 18.59 -3.52 4.30
N ALA A 112 17.77 -4.19 3.51
CA ALA A 112 17.83 -4.15 2.05
C ALA A 112 17.23 -2.86 1.45
N VAL A 113 16.49 -2.05 2.23
CA VAL A 113 15.99 -0.76 1.76
C VAL A 113 17.15 0.23 1.64
N GLN A 114 17.42 0.67 0.42
CA GLN A 114 18.44 1.66 0.11
C GLN A 114 17.77 2.99 -0.24
N ASN A 115 18.26 4.08 0.34
CA ASN A 115 17.79 5.43 0.05
C ASN A 115 18.81 6.13 -0.86
N THR A 116 18.31 6.72 -1.94
CA THR A 116 19.10 7.50 -2.89
C THR A 116 18.45 8.86 -3.11
N GLU A 117 19.16 9.75 -3.82
CA GLU A 117 18.63 11.05 -4.23
C GLU A 117 17.38 10.93 -5.11
N HIS A 118 17.20 9.81 -5.81
CA HIS A 118 16.05 9.55 -6.68
C HIS A 118 14.93 8.75 -6.00
N GLY A 119 15.04 8.52 -4.69
CA GLY A 119 14.07 7.78 -3.89
C GLY A 119 14.63 6.50 -3.29
N SER A 120 13.74 5.67 -2.79
CA SER A 120 14.07 4.47 -2.03
C SER A 120 13.69 3.21 -2.80
N TYR A 121 14.55 2.19 -2.75
CA TYR A 121 14.31 0.90 -3.41
C TYR A 121 14.84 -0.27 -2.59
N LEU A 122 14.33 -1.47 -2.90
CA LEU A 122 14.79 -2.70 -2.27
C LEU A 122 15.98 -3.27 -3.05
N SER A 123 17.14 -3.36 -2.40
CA SER A 123 18.35 -3.98 -2.94
C SER A 123 18.66 -5.26 -2.17
N ILE A 124 18.20 -6.39 -2.69
CA ILE A 124 18.31 -7.69 -2.04
C ILE A 124 18.87 -8.73 -3.03
N ASP A 125 19.77 -9.59 -2.55
CA ASP A 125 20.30 -10.71 -3.35
C ASP A 125 19.17 -11.70 -3.65
N PRO A 126 19.01 -12.17 -4.90
CA PRO A 126 18.03 -13.19 -5.27
C PRO A 126 18.06 -14.43 -4.35
N LYS A 127 19.24 -14.85 -3.87
CA LYS A 127 19.38 -16.00 -2.95
C LYS A 127 18.65 -15.80 -1.63
N ILE A 128 18.42 -14.56 -1.22
CA ILE A 128 17.65 -14.20 -0.02
C ILE A 128 16.19 -13.90 -0.39
N ALA A 129 15.96 -13.23 -1.51
CA ALA A 129 14.61 -12.87 -1.96
C ALA A 129 13.77 -14.09 -2.36
N ASP A 130 14.34 -15.06 -3.08
CA ASP A 130 13.62 -16.22 -3.61
C ASP A 130 12.98 -17.08 -2.50
N PRO A 131 13.68 -17.43 -1.39
CA PRO A 131 13.05 -18.10 -0.25
C PRO A 131 11.89 -17.31 0.38
N ILE A 132 12.01 -15.98 0.49
CA ILE A 132 10.96 -15.12 1.05
C ILE A 132 9.74 -15.14 0.13
N ILE A 133 9.93 -14.95 -1.18
CA ILE A 133 8.86 -14.97 -2.18
C ILE A 133 8.17 -16.35 -2.20
N SER A 134 8.95 -17.44 -2.12
CA SER A 134 8.42 -18.80 -2.06
C SER A 134 7.55 -19.01 -0.81
N SER A 135 8.03 -18.55 0.35
CA SER A 135 7.29 -18.60 1.61
C SER A 135 5.97 -17.80 1.55
N ILE A 136 6.03 -16.58 0.99
CA ILE A 136 4.84 -15.74 0.74
C ILE A 136 3.84 -16.45 -0.19
N LYS A 137 4.31 -17.05 -1.28
CA LYS A 137 3.47 -17.78 -2.24
C LYS A 137 2.78 -18.96 -1.57
N LYS A 138 3.52 -19.77 -0.80
CA LYS A 138 3.01 -20.92 -0.06
C LYS A 138 1.90 -20.53 0.93
N GLU A 139 2.12 -19.50 1.74
CA GLU A 139 1.10 -19.04 2.69
C GLU A 139 -0.10 -18.41 1.98
N SER A 140 0.12 -17.72 0.86
CA SER A 140 -0.96 -17.17 0.03
C SER A 140 -1.83 -18.27 -0.58
N GLU A 141 -1.23 -19.34 -1.10
CA GLU A 141 -1.94 -20.51 -1.65
C GLU A 141 -2.75 -21.23 -0.57
N LYS A 142 -2.22 -21.38 0.65
CA LYS A 142 -2.96 -21.94 1.79
C LYS A 142 -4.17 -21.09 2.18
N ALA A 143 -4.07 -19.76 2.14
CA ALA A 143 -5.20 -18.88 2.41
C ALA A 143 -6.27 -19.01 1.32
N MET A 144 -5.86 -18.98 0.04
CA MET A 144 -6.76 -19.14 -1.10
C MET A 144 -7.48 -20.50 -1.11
N ALA A 145 -6.80 -21.60 -0.75
CA ALA A 145 -7.41 -22.92 -0.62
C ALA A 145 -8.51 -22.99 0.45
N LYS A 146 -8.53 -22.05 1.40
CA LYS A 146 -9.57 -21.89 2.42
C LYS A 146 -10.62 -20.83 2.05
N ASN A 147 -10.62 -20.36 0.80
CA ASN A 147 -11.43 -19.24 0.33
C ASN A 147 -11.23 -17.94 1.13
N ILE A 148 -10.01 -17.71 1.62
CA ILE A 148 -9.62 -16.48 2.33
C ILE A 148 -8.75 -15.65 1.39
N GLN A 149 -9.08 -14.37 1.23
CA GLN A 149 -8.24 -13.40 0.52
C GLN A 149 -6.86 -13.31 1.20
N PRO A 150 -5.75 -13.59 0.51
CA PRO A 150 -4.43 -13.47 1.10
C PRO A 150 -4.11 -12.00 1.36
N ILE A 151 -3.74 -11.71 2.61
CA ILE A 151 -3.33 -10.39 3.11
C ILE A 151 -2.07 -10.60 3.91
N LEU A 152 -0.97 -9.95 3.54
CA LEU A 152 0.30 -9.97 4.26
C LEU A 152 0.45 -8.68 5.07
N LEU A 153 0.68 -8.82 6.37
CA LEU A 153 0.99 -7.72 7.27
C LEU A 153 2.51 -7.54 7.39
N THR A 154 2.96 -6.29 7.35
CA THR A 154 4.38 -5.95 7.47
C THR A 154 4.60 -4.56 8.11
N SER A 155 5.84 -4.17 8.38
CA SER A 155 6.14 -2.83 8.89
C SER A 155 5.97 -1.72 7.83
N PRO A 156 5.61 -0.48 8.24
CA PRO A 156 5.36 0.63 7.30
C PRO A 156 6.54 0.94 6.37
N LEU A 157 7.77 0.79 6.88
CA LEU A 157 8.98 1.14 6.13
C LEU A 157 9.24 0.21 4.94
N ILE A 158 8.76 -1.03 4.98
CA ILE A 158 9.01 -2.03 3.94
C ILE A 158 7.79 -2.31 3.05
N ARG A 159 6.56 -1.92 3.47
CA ARG A 159 5.31 -2.27 2.79
C ARG A 159 5.31 -2.02 1.28
N ARG A 160 5.62 -0.79 0.84
CA ARG A 160 5.64 -0.43 -0.60
C ARG A 160 6.71 -1.19 -1.39
N HIS A 161 7.86 -1.44 -0.75
CA HIS A 161 8.98 -2.15 -1.37
C HIS A 161 8.65 -3.63 -1.53
N LEU A 162 8.09 -4.23 -0.47
CA LEU A 162 7.59 -5.59 -0.46
C LEU A 162 6.48 -5.78 -1.48
N LYS A 163 5.51 -4.86 -1.56
CA LYS A 163 4.44 -4.91 -2.57
C LYS A 163 5.02 -4.96 -3.97
N LYS A 164 5.93 -4.05 -4.33
CA LYS A 164 6.59 -4.05 -5.64
C LYS A 164 7.33 -5.35 -5.93
N MET A 165 8.02 -5.91 -4.92
CA MET A 165 8.74 -7.17 -5.07
C MET A 165 7.80 -8.34 -5.35
N VAL A 166 6.65 -8.42 -4.68
CA VAL A 166 5.75 -9.59 -4.75
C VAL A 166 4.66 -9.48 -5.81
N ASP A 167 4.37 -8.28 -6.34
CA ASP A 167 3.24 -8.06 -7.25
C ASP A 167 3.34 -8.88 -8.56
N LEU A 168 4.57 -9.11 -9.04
CA LEU A 168 4.82 -9.93 -10.23
C LEU A 168 4.58 -11.43 -10.00
N PHE A 169 4.69 -11.90 -8.75
CA PHE A 169 4.64 -13.33 -8.39
C PHE A 169 3.32 -13.74 -7.78
N VAL A 170 2.70 -12.85 -6.99
CA VAL A 170 1.41 -13.07 -6.34
C VAL A 170 0.52 -11.83 -6.52
N PRO A 171 -0.02 -11.56 -7.73
CA PRO A 171 -0.78 -10.34 -8.01
C PRO A 171 -2.07 -10.19 -7.20
N SER A 172 -2.58 -11.29 -6.63
CA SER A 172 -3.76 -11.29 -5.75
C SER A 172 -3.42 -10.91 -4.31
N LEU A 173 -2.14 -10.88 -3.92
CA LEU A 173 -1.73 -10.57 -2.56
C LEU A 173 -1.93 -9.09 -2.23
N ILE A 174 -2.65 -8.84 -1.16
CA ILE A 174 -2.75 -7.51 -0.54
C ILE A 174 -1.63 -7.41 0.49
N VAL A 175 -0.86 -6.32 0.44
CA VAL A 175 0.19 -6.04 1.43
C VAL A 175 -0.23 -4.83 2.25
N LEU A 176 -0.45 -5.05 3.55
CA LEU A 176 -0.81 -4.03 4.52
C LEU A 176 0.38 -3.74 5.44
N SER A 177 0.50 -2.47 5.82
CA SER A 177 1.35 -2.03 6.90
C SER A 177 0.60 -2.10 8.24
N GLN A 178 1.35 -2.17 9.33
CA GLN A 178 0.80 -2.04 10.68
C GLN A 178 0.03 -0.72 10.89
N ASN A 179 0.42 0.36 10.21
CA ASN A 179 -0.28 1.65 10.27
C ASN A 179 -1.69 1.58 9.67
N GLU A 180 -1.99 0.58 8.83
CA GLU A 180 -3.31 0.42 8.22
C GLU A 180 -4.28 -0.42 9.07
N LEU A 181 -3.81 -0.92 10.22
CA LEU A 181 -4.67 -1.61 11.18
C LEU A 181 -5.42 -0.56 12.02
N LEU A 182 -6.75 -0.66 12.08
CA LEU A 182 -7.55 0.18 12.97
C LEU A 182 -7.30 -0.22 14.42
N SER A 183 -7.25 0.77 15.32
CA SER A 183 -6.96 0.58 16.74
C SER A 183 -7.96 -0.32 17.48
N ASP A 184 -9.19 -0.44 16.97
CA ASP A 184 -10.29 -1.24 17.52
C ASP A 184 -10.46 -2.60 16.81
N MET A 185 -9.63 -2.91 15.82
CA MET A 185 -9.78 -4.12 15.01
C MET A 185 -9.13 -5.34 15.65
N ARG A 186 -9.85 -6.47 15.60
CA ARG A 186 -9.27 -7.79 15.90
C ARG A 186 -8.71 -8.40 14.63
N PHE A 187 -7.50 -8.97 14.71
CA PHE A 187 -6.95 -9.77 13.63
C PHE A 187 -6.46 -11.13 14.14
N LYS A 188 -6.33 -12.09 13.23
CA LYS A 188 -5.81 -13.42 13.51
C LYS A 188 -4.79 -13.80 12.44
N SER A 189 -3.59 -14.17 12.88
CA SER A 189 -2.59 -14.77 11.99
C SER A 189 -3.06 -16.16 11.55
N ILE A 190 -3.10 -16.39 10.24
CA ILE A 190 -3.45 -17.66 9.61
C ILE A 190 -2.26 -18.39 8.97
N GLY A 191 -1.09 -17.75 9.00
CA GLY A 191 0.17 -18.21 8.44
C GLY A 191 1.27 -17.21 8.74
N GLU A 192 2.52 -17.67 8.67
CA GLU A 192 3.70 -16.83 8.91
C GLU A 192 4.72 -17.05 7.81
N VAL A 193 5.23 -15.94 7.25
CA VAL A 193 6.34 -15.94 6.31
C VAL A 193 7.64 -16.02 7.11
N SER A 194 8.36 -17.13 6.94
CA SER A 194 9.66 -17.38 7.56
C SER A 194 10.62 -18.10 6.61
N LEU A 195 11.92 -18.00 6.90
CA LEU A 195 12.99 -18.68 6.15
C LEU A 195 13.21 -20.14 6.61
N SER A 196 12.71 -20.51 7.80
CA SER A 196 12.81 -21.86 8.38
C SER A 196 11.86 -22.88 7.73
N HIS A 197 10.96 -22.44 6.84
CA HIS A 197 9.98 -23.29 6.14
C HIS A 197 10.12 -23.30 4.61
N ALA A 198 11.23 -22.75 4.10
CA ALA A 198 11.63 -22.79 2.69
C ALA A 198 12.44 -24.07 2.36
N GLY A 199 12.00 -25.21 2.92
CA GLY A 199 12.48 -26.55 2.60
C GLY A 199 11.45 -27.31 1.77
#